data_AF-A0A7Z3GQ78-F1
#
_entry.id   AF-A0A7Z3GQ78-F1
#
_cell.length_a   1.000
_cell.length_b   1.000
_cell.length_c   1.000
_cell.angle_alpha   90.00
_cell.angle_beta   90.00
_cell.angle_gamma   90.00
#
_symmetry.space_group_name_H-M   'P 1'
#
loop_
_entity.id
_entity.type
_entity.pdbx_description
1 polymer ?
#
loop_
_entity_poly.entity_id
_entity_poly.type
_entity_poly.pdbx_seq_one_letter_code
_entity_poly.pdbx_strand_id
1 'polypeptide(L)'
;MSKLPRFEPILKDEMRAMWVKHRDPEIRRLLLEVEHSRRVMAEVHEWFEAIHKQYREKVGGSSVAIHQLKTLLADEWNMGRYEKKGR
;
A
#
# COMPACT_ATOMS: atom_id res chain seq x y z
N MET A 1 -6.50 30.27 4.35
CA MET A 1 -6.18 29.23 3.35
C MET A 1 -7.01 28.00 3.67
N SER A 2 -7.78 27.48 2.71
CA SER A 2 -8.54 26.23 2.88
C SER A 2 -7.58 25.06 3.12
N LYS A 3 -7.87 24.17 4.07
CA LYS A 3 -7.06 22.96 4.29
C LYS A 3 -7.14 22.08 3.05
N LEU A 4 -6.02 21.47 2.66
CA LEU A 4 -6.01 20.46 1.60
C LEU A 4 -6.94 19.30 1.98
N PRO A 5 -7.66 18.71 1.01
CA PRO A 5 -8.51 17.56 1.28
C PRO A 5 -7.67 16.40 1.83
N ARG A 6 -8.31 15.57 2.65
CA ARG A 6 -7.70 14.33 3.13
C ARG A 6 -7.34 13.46 1.93
N PHE A 7 -6.14 12.87 1.96
CA PHE A 7 -5.75 11.89 0.97
C PHE A 7 -6.67 10.67 1.04
N GLU A 8 -7.29 10.33 -0.08
CA GLU A 8 -8.09 9.12 -0.25
C GLU A 8 -7.47 8.25 -1.36
N PRO A 9 -7.02 7.03 -1.03
CA PRO A 9 -6.42 6.15 -2.00
C PRO A 9 -7.48 5.59 -2.95
N ILE A 10 -7.16 5.58 -4.25
CA ILE A 10 -8.02 5.03 -5.30
C ILE A 10 -8.22 3.52 -5.13
N LEU A 11 -9.44 3.03 -4.97
CA LEU A 11 -9.68 1.60 -4.75
C LEU A 11 -9.48 0.78 -6.03
N LYS A 12 -9.21 -0.52 -5.90
CA LYS A 12 -9.00 -1.40 -7.07
C LYS A 12 -10.19 -1.42 -8.03
N ASP A 13 -11.40 -1.41 -7.50
CA ASP A 13 -12.61 -1.37 -8.33
C ASP A 13 -12.83 0.00 -8.97
N GLU A 14 -12.42 1.09 -8.31
CA GLU A 14 -12.42 2.44 -8.89
C GLU A 14 -11.39 2.54 -10.01
N MET A 15 -10.19 1.97 -9.83
CA MET A 15 -9.19 1.87 -10.90
C MET A 15 -9.71 1.09 -12.10
N ARG A 16 -10.40 -0.05 -11.87
CA ARG A 16 -11.04 -0.83 -12.95
C ARG A 16 -12.11 -0.03 -13.68
N ALA A 17 -12.97 0.67 -12.93
CA ALA A 17 -13.99 1.53 -13.51
C ALA A 17 -13.37 2.65 -14.36
N MET A 18 -12.31 3.29 -13.85
CA MET A 18 -11.56 4.32 -14.59
C MET A 18 -10.89 3.75 -15.84
N TRP A 19 -10.32 2.55 -15.78
CA TRP A 19 -9.68 1.90 -16.93
C TRP A 19 -10.66 1.64 -18.09
N VAL A 20 -11.90 1.27 -17.76
CA VAL A 20 -12.97 1.06 -18.75
C VAL A 20 -13.48 2.39 -19.30
N LYS A 21 -13.71 3.36 -18.41
CA LYS A 21 -14.27 4.68 -18.73
C LYS A 21 -13.32 5.56 -19.53
N HIS A 22 -12.03 5.52 -19.21
CA HIS A 22 -11.01 6.39 -19.80
C HIS A 22 -10.09 5.59 -20.73
N ARG A 23 -10.18 5.88 -22.03
CA ARG A 23 -9.34 5.28 -23.10
C ARG A 23 -8.03 6.03 -23.32
N ASP A 24 -7.90 7.20 -22.71
CA ASP A 24 -6.69 8.04 -22.74
C ASP A 24 -5.45 7.22 -22.28
N PRO A 25 -4.40 7.13 -23.11
CA PRO A 25 -3.17 6.43 -22.78
C PRO A 25 -2.48 6.95 -21.51
N GLU A 26 -2.53 8.25 -21.23
CA GLU A 26 -1.85 8.86 -20.08
C GLU A 26 -2.54 8.47 -18.77
N ILE A 27 -3.88 8.51 -18.76
CA ILE A 27 -4.68 8.05 -17.61
C ILE A 27 -4.43 6.57 -17.34
N ARG A 28 -4.38 5.75 -18.40
CA ARG A 28 -4.12 4.31 -18.27
C ARG A 28 -2.73 4.03 -17.73
N ARG A 29 -1.72 4.76 -18.22
CA ARG A 29 -0.35 4.66 -17.70
C ARG A 29 -0.31 5.02 -16.22
N LEU A 30 -0.96 6.10 -15.80
CA LEU A 30 -1.03 6.48 -14.39
C LEU A 30 -1.68 5.40 -13.52
N LEU A 31 -2.78 4.80 -13.98
CA LEU A 31 -3.42 3.68 -13.25
C LEU A 31 -2.47 2.48 -13.13
N LEU A 32 -1.69 2.17 -14.17
CA LEU A 32 -0.70 1.08 -14.12
C LEU A 32 0.46 1.39 -13.16
N GLU A 33 0.94 2.64 -13.11
CA GLU A 33 1.98 3.08 -12.16
C GLU A 33 1.50 2.92 -10.71
N VAL A 34 0.24 3.25 -10.43
CA VAL A 34 -0.37 3.05 -9.10
C VAL A 34 -0.42 1.56 -8.73
N GLU A 35 -0.89 0.70 -9.65
CA GLU A 35 -0.93 -0.75 -9.42
C GLU A 35 0.48 -1.34 -9.26
N HIS A 36 1.45 -0.88 -10.05
CA HIS A 36 2.84 -1.30 -9.94
C HIS A 36 3.43 -0.93 -8.57
N SER A 37 3.24 0.33 -8.14
CA SER A 37 3.71 0.80 -6.84
C SER A 37 3.12 -0.02 -5.68
N ARG A 38 1.83 -0.38 -5.77
CA ARG A 38 1.17 -1.25 -4.78
C ARG A 38 1.79 -2.64 -4.71
N ARG A 39 2.18 -3.23 -5.84
CA ARG A 39 2.84 -4.54 -5.88
C ARG A 39 4.22 -4.49 -5.25
N VAL A 40 5.01 -3.47 -5.59
CA VAL A 40 6.34 -3.27 -4.99
C VAL A 40 6.22 -3.10 -3.48
N MET A 41 5.26 -2.29 -3.00
CA MET A 41 5.04 -2.13 -1.56
C MET A 41 4.58 -3.44 -0.89
N ALA A 42 3.80 -4.26 -1.59
CA ALA A 42 3.40 -5.57 -1.08
C ALA A 42 4.60 -6.51 -0.93
N GLU A 43 5.48 -6.57 -1.92
CA GLU A 43 6.71 -7.36 -1.86
C GLU A 43 7.63 -6.87 -0.73
N VAL A 44 7.78 -5.55 -0.57
CA VAL A 44 8.54 -4.97 0.55
C VAL A 44 7.96 -5.42 1.90
N HIS A 45 6.64 -5.49 2.03
CA HIS A 45 5.99 -5.99 3.24
C HIS A 45 6.28 -7.46 3.51
N GLU A 46 6.27 -8.31 2.48
CA GLU A 46 6.64 -9.72 2.60
C GLU A 46 8.09 -9.92 3.05
N TRP A 47 9.03 -9.21 2.41
CA TRP A 47 10.45 -9.24 2.79
C TRP A 47 10.67 -8.75 4.22
N PHE A 48 9.94 -7.71 4.61
CA PHE A 48 9.97 -7.18 5.95
C PHE A 48 9.54 -8.23 6.99
N GLU A 49 8.40 -8.90 6.80
CA GLU A 49 7.93 -9.93 7.74
C GLU A 49 8.91 -11.11 7.81
N ALA A 50 9.55 -11.48 6.70
CA ALA A 50 10.59 -12.51 6.67
C ALA A 50 11.82 -12.11 7.50
N ILE A 51 12.33 -10.89 7.33
CA ILE A 51 13.47 -10.36 8.10
C ILE A 51 13.13 -10.27 9.59
N HIS A 52 11.96 -9.74 9.92
CA HIS A 52 11.50 -9.61 11.31
C HIS A 52 11.41 -10.98 11.99
N LYS A 53 10.87 -11.99 11.30
CA LYS A 53 10.82 -13.37 11.79
C LYS A 53 12.22 -13.92 12.04
N GLN A 54 13.13 -13.83 11.07
CA GLN A 54 14.50 -14.32 11.21
C GLN A 54 15.27 -13.62 12.34
N TYR A 55 15.08 -12.31 12.49
CA TYR A 55 15.72 -11.54 13.56
C TYR A 55 15.23 -11.98 14.94
N ARG A 56 13.91 -12.13 15.10
CA ARG A 56 13.32 -12.62 16.35
C ARG A 56 13.83 -14.02 16.71
N GLU A 57 13.90 -14.93 15.73
CA GLU A 57 14.35 -16.31 15.94
C GLU A 57 15.85 -16.42 16.26
N LYS A 58 16.71 -15.61 15.63
CA LYS A 58 18.17 -15.70 15.79
C LYS A 58 18.75 -14.85 16.92
N VAL A 59 18.18 -13.67 17.17
CA VAL A 59 18.73 -12.67 18.09
C VAL A 59 17.93 -12.59 19.39
N GLY A 60 16.69 -13.08 19.41
CA GLY A 60 15.86 -13.13 20.63
C GLY A 60 15.34 -11.76 21.11
N GLY A 61 15.44 -10.71 20.28
CA GLY A 61 15.04 -9.34 20.63
C GLY A 61 14.12 -8.67 19.61
N SER A 62 13.51 -7.54 20.01
CA SER A 62 12.71 -6.66 19.15
C SER A 62 13.55 -5.45 18.75
N SER A 63 13.71 -5.20 17.45
CA SER A 63 14.36 -3.97 16.96
C SER A 63 13.31 -2.88 16.75
N VAL A 64 13.54 -1.71 17.36
CA VAL A 64 12.66 -0.53 17.21
C VAL A 64 12.53 -0.11 15.75
N ALA A 65 13.61 -0.18 14.97
CA ALA A 65 13.58 0.14 13.54
C ALA A 65 12.69 -0.82 12.75
N ILE A 66 12.73 -2.12 13.09
CA ILE A 66 11.86 -3.13 12.48
C ILE A 66 10.40 -2.85 12.87
N HIS A 67 10.12 -2.51 14.13
CA HIS A 67 8.77 -2.15 14.55
C HIS A 67 8.23 -0.90 13.83
N GLN A 68 9.03 0.16 13.68
CA GLN A 68 8.64 1.37 12.95
C GLN A 68 8.34 1.08 11.49
N LEU A 69 9.15 0.23 10.84
CA LEU A 69 8.93 -0.17 9.46
C LEU A 69 7.66 -1.03 9.31
N LYS A 70 7.36 -1.90 10.28
CA LYS A 70 6.07 -2.64 10.34
C LYS A 70 4.89 -1.68 10.34
N THR A 71 4.93 -0.65 11.19
CA THR A 71 3.85 0.34 11.31
C THR A 71 3.69 1.11 10.00
N LEU A 72 4.78 1.60 9.41
CA LEU A 72 4.74 2.30 8.14
C LEU A 72 4.13 1.44 7.01
N LEU A 73 4.56 0.18 6.92
CA LEU A 73 4.03 -0.75 5.92
C LEU A 73 2.58 -1.14 6.19
N ALA A 74 2.18 -1.28 7.45
CA ALA A 74 0.79 -1.53 7.81
C ALA A 74 -0.10 -0.33 7.47
N ASP A 75 0.35 0.89 7.73
CA ASP A 75 -0.37 2.11 7.37
C ASP A 75 -0.53 2.19 5.84
N GLU A 76 0.52 1.96 5.07
CA GLU A 76 0.47 1.92 3.60
C GLU A 76 -0.45 0.80 3.07
N TRP A 77 -0.34 -0.40 3.64
CA TRP A 77 -1.17 -1.54 3.26
C TRP A 77 -2.66 -1.31 3.55
N ASN A 78 -2.95 -0.74 4.72
CA ASN A 78 -4.33 -0.41 5.12
C ASN A 78 -4.90 0.72 4.26
N MET A 79 -4.08 1.65 3.76
CA MET A 79 -4.49 2.63 2.75
C MET A 79 -4.87 1.93 1.41
N GLY A 80 -4.16 0.88 0.99
CA GLY A 80 -4.52 0.11 -0.21
C GLY A 80 -5.76 -0.80 -0.07
N ARG A 81 -6.20 -1.10 1.16
CA ARG A 81 -7.21 -2.12 1.50
C ARG A 81 -8.55 -1.57 2.04
N TYR A 82 -8.97 -0.38 1.62
CA TYR A 82 -10.37 0.03 1.78
C TYR A 82 -11.30 -0.79 0.84
N GLU A 83 -11.33 -2.11 1.00
CA GLU A 83 -12.56 -2.85 0.77
C GLU A 83 -13.61 -2.20 1.66
N LYS A 84 -14.72 -1.73 1.07
CA LYS A 84 -15.89 -1.25 1.81
C LYS A 84 -16.18 -2.24 2.94
N LYS A 85 -15.88 -1.87 4.19
CA LYS A 85 -16.70 -2.32 5.32
C LYS A 85 -18.06 -1.64 5.11
N GLY A 86 -18.89 -2.31 4.31
CA GLY A 86 -20.30 -2.03 4.20
C GLY A 86 -20.94 -2.13 5.58
N ARG A 87 -21.87 -1.19 5.80
CA ARG A 87 -22.85 -1.16 6.88
C ARG A 87 -23.47 -2.52 7.17
#